data_AF-A0AAV4RRL6-F1
#
_entry.id   AF-A0AAV4RRL6-F1
#
_cell.length_a   1.000
_cell.length_b   1.000
_cell.length_c   1.000
_cell.angle_alpha   90.00
_cell.angle_beta   90.00
_cell.angle_gamma   90.00
#
_symmetry.space_group_name_H-M   'P 1'
#
loop_
_entity.id
_entity.type
_entity.pdbx_description
1 polymer ?
#
loop_
_entity_poly.entity_id
_entity_poly.type
_entity_poly.pdbx_seq_one_letter_code
_entity_poly.pdbx_strand_id
1 'polypeptide(L)'
;MSNVQQRRKVVEQLRREASITRINVSEAVEDMKKYVQEHENEDFILIGFHSQKQILSEKRIPVIFCDEKKYLMYKNVTFSF
;
A
#
# COMPACT_ATOMS: atom_id res chain seq x y z
N MET A 1 -5.37 -20.29 -31.64
CA MET A 1 -3.96 -20.37 -31.19
C MET A 1 -3.69 -21.78 -30.74
N SER A 2 -2.57 -22.41 -31.14
CA SER A 2 -2.31 -23.80 -30.73
C SER A 2 -1.94 -23.88 -29.24
N ASN A 3 -2.24 -25.01 -28.59
CA ASN A 3 -1.93 -25.23 -27.16
C ASN A 3 -0.44 -25.00 -26.86
N VAL A 4 0.45 -25.34 -27.81
CA VAL A 4 1.89 -25.12 -27.72
C VAL A 4 2.25 -23.63 -27.76
N GLN A 5 1.62 -22.85 -28.64
CA GLN A 5 1.84 -21.40 -28.72
C GLN A 5 1.40 -20.69 -27.44
N GLN A 6 0.29 -21.13 -26.83
CA GLN A 6 -0.17 -20.58 -25.57
C GLN A 6 0.81 -20.88 -24.42
N ARG A 7 1.30 -22.12 -24.31
CA ARG A 7 2.31 -22.50 -23.31
C ARG A 7 3.60 -21.68 -23.44
N ARG A 8 4.06 -21.43 -24.67
CA ARG A 8 5.23 -20.58 -24.91
C ARG A 8 5.02 -19.15 -24.38
N LYS A 9 3.86 -18.55 -24.64
CA LYS A 9 3.52 -17.21 -24.12
C LYS A 9 3.57 -17.15 -22.58
N VAL A 10 3.03 -18.18 -21.92
CA VAL A 10 3.06 -18.28 -20.45
C VAL A 10 4.49 -18.41 -19.93
N VAL A 11 5.33 -19.24 -20.54
CA VAL A 11 6.73 -19.39 -20.13
C VAL A 11 7.49 -18.07 -20.27
N GLU A 12 7.30 -17.35 -21.38
CA GLU A 12 7.93 -16.05 -21.60
C GLU A 12 7.41 -14.98 -20.63
N GLN A 13 6.17 -15.07 -20.18
CA GLN A 13 5.65 -14.23 -19.10
C GLN A 13 6.33 -14.55 -17.76
N LEU A 14 6.35 -15.82 -17.37
CA LEU A 14 6.95 -16.26 -16.10
C LEU A 14 8.45 -15.95 -16.03
N ARG A 15 9.18 -16.05 -17.14
CA ARG A 15 10.58 -15.64 -17.23
C ARG A 15 10.77 -14.16 -16.92
N ARG A 16 9.90 -13.30 -17.48
CA ARG A 16 9.90 -11.86 -17.20
C ARG A 16 9.59 -11.59 -15.73
N GLU A 17 8.56 -12.23 -15.17
CA GLU A 17 8.21 -12.07 -13.75
C GLU A 17 9.32 -12.55 -12.80
N ALA A 18 10.00 -13.66 -13.13
CA ALA A 18 11.12 -14.17 -12.35
C ALA A 18 12.36 -13.27 -12.42
N SER A 19 12.52 -12.49 -13.49
CA SER A 19 13.65 -11.55 -13.67
C SER A 19 13.49 -10.23 -12.91
N ILE A 20 12.36 -10.01 -12.23
CA ILE A 20 12.14 -8.78 -11.45
C ILE A 20 13.01 -8.82 -10.19
N THR A 21 13.84 -7.79 -10.02
CA THR A 21 14.62 -7.58 -8.80
C THR A 21 13.69 -7.30 -7.61
N ARG A 22 13.86 -8.06 -6.53
CA ARG A 22 13.10 -7.89 -5.29
C ARG A 22 13.94 -7.15 -4.26
N ILE A 23 13.27 -6.36 -3.43
CA ILE A 23 13.84 -5.78 -2.21
C ILE A 23 13.38 -6.58 -0.99
N ASN A 24 14.05 -6.40 0.15
CA ASN A 24 13.64 -7.05 1.38
C ASN A 24 12.30 -6.51 1.86
N VAL A 25 11.46 -7.39 2.41
CA VAL A 25 10.15 -6.98 2.94
C VAL A 25 10.30 -5.95 4.06
N SER A 26 11.33 -6.07 4.90
CA SER A 26 11.64 -5.10 5.94
C SER A 26 11.93 -3.71 5.37
N GLU A 27 12.70 -3.63 4.30
CA GLU A 27 13.05 -2.38 3.61
C GLU A 27 11.79 -1.74 2.99
N ALA A 28 11.00 -2.53 2.27
CA ALA A 28 9.74 -2.07 1.69
C ALA A 28 8.76 -1.51 2.75
N VAL A 29 8.72 -2.13 3.94
CA VAL A 29 7.87 -1.68 5.04
C VAL A 29 8.34 -0.35 5.63
N GLU A 30 9.66 -0.15 5.78
CA GLU A 30 10.19 1.13 6.25
C GLU A 30 9.94 2.25 5.24
N ASP A 31 10.10 1.98 3.95
CA ASP A 31 9.78 2.94 2.88
C ASP A 31 8.30 3.35 2.91
N MET A 32 7.39 2.38 3.07
CA MET A 32 5.95 2.66 3.21
C MET A 32 5.65 3.50 4.45
N LYS A 33 6.26 3.18 5.61
CA LYS A 33 6.06 3.96 6.85
C LYS A 33 6.53 5.40 6.68
N LYS A 34 7.71 5.58 6.07
CA LYS A 34 8.28 6.91 5.81
C LYS A 34 7.34 7.73 4.92
N TYR A 35 6.88 7.15 3.82
CA TYR A 35 5.96 7.83 2.91
C TYR A 35 4.67 8.26 3.61
N VAL A 36 4.07 7.37 4.42
CA VAL A 36 2.86 7.68 5.18
C VAL A 36 3.11 8.82 6.17
N GLN A 37 4.21 8.80 6.93
CA GLN A 37 4.54 9.86 7.89
C GLN A 37 4.78 11.23 7.21
N GLU A 38 5.39 11.23 6.03
CA GLU A 38 5.62 12.47 5.28
C GLU A 38 4.31 13.11 4.80
N HIS A 39 3.27 12.31 4.53
CA HIS A 39 2.02 12.76 3.91
C HIS A 39 0.80 12.70 4.85
N GLU A 40 0.96 12.26 6.11
CA GLU A 40 -0.14 12.13 7.06
C GLU A 40 -0.84 13.48 7.35
N ASN A 41 -0.11 14.59 7.22
CA ASN A 41 -0.62 15.96 7.40
C ASN A 41 -1.34 16.51 6.15
N GLU A 42 -1.40 15.75 5.07
CA GLU A 42 -2.19 16.06 3.87
C GLU A 42 -3.41 15.14 3.74
N ASP A 43 -3.46 14.06 4.54
CA ASP A 43 -4.57 13.13 4.56
C ASP A 43 -5.73 13.68 5.40
N PHE A 44 -6.70 14.26 4.70
CA PHE A 44 -7.92 14.80 5.32
C PHE A 44 -8.78 13.75 6.04
N ILE A 45 -8.60 12.46 5.75
CA ILE A 45 -9.27 11.38 6.48
C ILE A 45 -8.62 11.19 7.87
N LEU A 46 -7.30 11.37 7.96
CA LEU A 46 -6.55 11.21 9.21
C LEU A 46 -6.63 12.45 10.12
N ILE A 47 -6.54 13.65 9.55
CA ILE A 47 -6.50 14.92 10.31
C ILE A 47 -7.90 15.39 10.70
N GLY A 48 -8.91 14.95 9.94
CA GLY A 48 -10.28 15.44 10.06
C GLY A 48 -10.50 16.75 9.30
N PHE A 49 -11.77 17.01 8.98
CA PHE A 49 -12.17 18.19 8.23
C PHE A 49 -12.35 19.38 9.18
N HIS A 50 -11.65 20.47 8.90
CA HIS A 50 -11.81 21.73 9.64
C HIS A 50 -13.07 22.52 9.21
N SER A 51 -13.71 22.15 8.09
CA SER A 51 -14.97 22.77 7.63
C SER A 51 -15.78 21.89 6.65
N GLN A 52 -17.11 22.07 6.62
CA GLN A 52 -18.03 21.40 5.68
C GLN A 52 -17.72 21.70 4.20
N LYS A 53 -17.03 22.80 3.89
CA LYS A 53 -16.70 23.20 2.51
C LYS A 53 -15.66 22.28 1.87
N GLN A 54 -14.74 21.70 2.65
CA GLN A 54 -13.75 20.72 2.17
C GLN A 54 -14.35 19.34 1.90
N ILE A 55 -15.44 18.97 2.60
CA ILE A 55 -16.13 17.69 2.45
C ILE A 55 -16.80 17.58 1.06
N LEU A 56 -17.21 18.72 0.48
CA LEU A 56 -18.02 18.77 -0.75
C LEU A 56 -17.18 18.87 -2.04
N SER A 57 -15.92 19.28 -1.97
CA SER A 57 -15.06 19.44 -3.17
C SER A 57 -14.40 18.14 -3.63
N GLU A 58 -14.23 17.14 -2.76
CA GLU A 58 -13.45 15.93 -3.03
C GLU A 58 -14.35 14.68 -3.16
N LYS A 59 -15.09 14.55 -4.27
CA LYS A 59 -16.02 13.42 -4.52
C LYS A 59 -15.35 12.04 -4.77
N ARG A 60 -14.16 11.78 -4.25
CA ARG A 60 -13.41 10.53 -4.51
C ARG A 60 -12.57 10.05 -3.34
N ILE A 61 -13.22 9.73 -2.22
CA ILE A 61 -12.53 8.97 -1.18
C ILE A 61 -13.23 7.62 -0.97
N PRO A 62 -12.69 6.51 -1.51
CA PRO A 62 -13.08 5.19 -1.07
C PRO A 62 -12.57 5.00 0.35
N VAL A 63 -13.50 4.94 1.30
CA VAL A 63 -13.25 4.75 2.72
C VAL A 63 -12.62 3.36 2.92
N ILE A 64 -11.30 3.30 3.05
CA ILE A 64 -10.64 2.12 3.62
C ILE A 64 -10.71 2.31 5.13
N PHE A 65 -11.65 1.60 5.76
CA PHE A 65 -11.70 1.49 7.22
C PHE A 65 -10.41 0.84 7.71
N CYS A 66 -9.43 1.66 8.11
CA CYS A 66 -8.37 1.23 9.02
C CYS A 66 -8.92 1.35 10.44
N ASP A 67 -9.43 0.22 10.94
CA ASP A 67 -9.87 0.04 12.31
C ASP A 67 -8.83 0.59 13.31
N GLU A 68 -9.23 1.52 14.19
CA GLU A 68 -8.36 2.22 15.16
C GLU A 68 -7.56 1.25 16.04
N LYS A 69 -8.02 0.01 16.18
CA LYS A 69 -7.32 -1.03 16.95
C LYS A 69 -6.03 -1.53 16.31
N LYS A 70 -5.77 -1.24 15.02
CA LYS A 70 -4.55 -1.70 14.33
C LYS A 70 -3.38 -0.72 14.50
N TYR A 71 -3.64 0.59 14.61
CA TYR A 71 -2.60 1.61 14.75
C TYR A 71 -1.84 1.48 16.09
N LEU A 72 -2.55 1.13 17.17
CA LEU A 72 -1.94 0.85 18.48
C LEU A 72 -1.15 -0.46 18.52
N MET A 73 -1.45 -1.41 17.64
CA MET A 73 -0.66 -2.64 17.54
C MET A 73 0.72 -2.35 16.95
N TYR A 74 0.81 -1.45 15.95
CA TYR A 74 2.09 -1.10 15.31
C TYR A 74 3.04 -0.28 16.20
N LYS A 75 2.55 0.38 17.26
CA LYS A 75 3.40 1.12 18.22
C LYS A 75 3.91 0.30 19.40
N ASN A 76 3.37 -0.89 19.67
CA ASN A 76 3.70 -1.69 20.86
C ASN A 76 4.32 -3.08 20.59
N VAL A 77 4.76 -3.37 19.36
CA VAL A 77 5.60 -4.56 19.14
C VAL A 77 7.05 -4.19 19.45
N THR A 78 7.43 -4.23 20.73
CA THR A 78 8.82 -4.51 21.09
C THR A 78 9.11 -5.95 20.64
N PHE A 79 9.79 -6.09 19.50
CA PHE A 79 10.44 -7.34 19.11
C PHE A 79 11.56 -7.61 20.13
N SER A 80 11.28 -8.43 21.13
CA SER A 80 12.35 -9.14 21.86
C SER A 80 12.83 -10.28 20.95
N PHE A 81 14.11 -10.26 20.62
CA PHE A 81 14.81 -11.33 19.90
C PHE A 81 14.84 -12.63 20.71
#